data_AF-A0A848DAF1-F1
#
_entry.id   AF-A0A848DAF1-F1
#
_cell.length_a   1.000
_cell.length_b   1.000
_cell.length_c   1.000
_cell.angle_alpha   90.00
_cell.angle_beta   90.00
_cell.angle_gamma   90.00
#
_symmetry.space_group_name_H-M   'P 1'
#
loop_
_entity.id
_entity.type
_entity.pdbx_description
1 polymer ?
#
loop_
_entity_poly.entity_id
_entity_poly.type
_entity_poly.pdbx_seq_one_letter_code
_entity_poly.pdbx_strand_id
1 'polypeptide(L)' 'MNLTPQETERLEYLLGKSKFNIPTKKEESELRYLITKEQPSAENSSIDELIKLGLVLVGLYFLAKTISEK' A
#
# COMPACT_ATOMS: atom_id res chain seq x y z
N MET A 1 9.77 7.23 1.31
CA MET A 1 8.53 6.88 0.60
C MET A 1 8.32 7.94 -0.47
N ASN A 2 8.09 7.56 -1.73
CA ASN A 2 7.70 8.45 -2.83
C ASN A 2 6.22 8.84 -2.78
N LEU A 3 5.38 8.02 -2.13
CA LEU A 3 3.97 8.33 -1.86
C LEU A 3 3.84 9.58 -0.99
N THR A 4 2.87 10.42 -1.34
CA THR A 4 2.45 11.55 -0.49
C THR A 4 1.72 11.06 0.76
N PRO A 5 1.57 11.89 1.81
CA PRO A 5 0.80 11.52 3.00
C PRO A 5 -0.63 11.08 2.68
N GLN A 6 -1.31 11.79 1.76
CA GLN A 6 -2.68 11.45 1.32
C GLN A 6 -2.72 10.10 0.60
N GLU A 7 -1.73 9.81 -0.23
CA GLU A 7 -1.62 8.52 -0.92
C GLU A 7 -1.28 7.37 0.04
N THR A 8 -0.51 7.66 1.08
CA THR A 8 -0.17 6.71 2.14
C THR A 8 -1.41 6.37 2.98
N GLU A 9 -2.19 7.37 3.37
CA GLU A 9 -3.50 7.17 4.03
C GLU A 9 -4.46 6.37 3.15
N ARG A 10 -4.45 6.65 1.83
CA ARG A 10 -5.28 5.92 0.88
C ARG A 10 -4.87 4.46 0.75
N LEU A 11 -3.56 4.18 0.70
CA LEU A 11 -3.00 2.84 0.70
C LEU A 11 -3.40 2.09 1.98
N GLU A 12 -3.24 2.71 3.14
CA GLU A 12 -3.64 2.15 4.43
C GLU A 12 -5.14 1.82 4.47
N TYR A 13 -5.98 2.72 4.00
CA TYR A 13 -7.43 2.50 3.93
C TYR A 13 -7.79 1.29 3.06
N LEU A 14 -7.21 1.18 1.86
CA LEU A 14 -7.48 0.08 0.94
C LEU A 14 -7.00 -1.27 1.51
N LEU A 15 -5.83 -1.29 2.16
CA LEU A 15 -5.29 -2.48 2.84
C LEU A 15 -6.10 -2.86 4.07
N GLY A 16 -6.60 -1.88 4.82
CA GLY A 16 -7.51 -2.12 5.94
C GLY A 16 -8.82 -2.75 5.46
N LYS A 17 -9.39 -2.21 4.37
CA LYS A 17 -10.61 -2.74 3.77
C LYS A 17 -10.43 -4.15 3.19
N SER A 18 -9.27 -4.44 2.60
CA SER A 18 -8.99 -5.75 2.00
C SER A 18 -8.94 -6.90 3.01
N LYS A 19 -8.75 -6.61 4.31
CA LYS A 19 -8.85 -7.61 5.39
C LYS A 19 -10.27 -8.14 5.62
N PHE A 20 -11.29 -7.35 5.27
CA PHE A 20 -12.68 -7.69 5.53
C PHE A 20 -13.43 -8.08 4.26
N ASN A 21 -13.09 -7.44 3.14
CA ASN A 21 -13.73 -7.67 1.84
C ASN A 21 -12.70 -7.83 0.72
N ILE A 22 -13.04 -8.64 -0.28
CA ILE A 22 -12.25 -8.73 -1.51
C ILE A 22 -12.29 -7.36 -2.22
N PRO A 23 -11.13 -6.78 -2.58
CA PRO A 23 -11.08 -5.52 -3.32
C PRO A 23 -11.84 -5.60 -4.64
N THR A 24 -12.59 -4.54 -4.97
CA THR A 24 -13.18 -4.38 -6.29
C THR A 24 -12.09 -4.16 -7.34
N LYS A 25 -12.39 -4.39 -8.63
CA LYS A 25 -11.42 -4.13 -9.74
C LYS A 25 -10.87 -2.70 -9.74
N LYS A 26 -11.69 -1.72 -9.29
CA LYS A 26 -11.27 -0.33 -9.16
C LYS A 26 -10.26 -0.16 -8.03
N GLU A 27 -10.54 -0.77 -6.87
CA GLU A 27 -9.67 -0.73 -5.70
C GLU A 27 -8.37 -1.50 -5.95
N GLU A 28 -8.42 -2.62 -6.67
CA GLU A 28 -7.20 -3.33 -7.09
C GLU A 28 -6.32 -2.45 -7.97
N SER A 29 -6.90 -1.79 -8.98
CA SER A 29 -6.14 -0.89 -9.85
C SER A 29 -5.52 0.29 -9.08
N GLU A 30 -6.27 0.84 -8.13
CA GLU A 30 -5.80 1.90 -7.23
C GLU A 30 -4.67 1.41 -6.31
N LEU A 31 -4.83 0.24 -5.70
CA LEU A 31 -3.81 -0.38 -4.85
C LEU A 31 -2.54 -0.67 -5.65
N ARG A 32 -2.68 -1.20 -6.87
CA ARG A 32 -1.58 -1.46 -7.80
C ARG A 32 -0.84 -0.17 -8.14
N TYR A 33 -1.55 0.90 -8.50
CA TYR A 33 -0.95 2.20 -8.79
C TYR A 33 -0.16 2.77 -7.61
N LEU A 34 -0.71 2.69 -6.39
CA LEU A 34 -0.04 3.18 -5.19
C LEU A 34 1.22 2.38 -4.88
N ILE A 35 1.15 1.04 -5.01
CA ILE A 35 2.29 0.17 -4.74
C ILE A 35 3.37 0.32 -5.81
N THR A 36 3.01 0.46 -7.10
CA THR A 36 4.00 0.60 -8.18
C THR A 36 4.81 1.89 -8.13
N LYS A 37 4.30 2.94 -7.47
CA LYS A 37 5.08 4.16 -7.17
C LYS A 37 6.26 3.91 -6.24
N GLU A 38 6.11 2.98 -5.29
CA GLU A 38 7.20 2.58 -4.39
C GLU A 38 8.01 1.43 -4.98
N GLN A 39 7.33 0.47 -5.61
CA GLN A 39 7.89 -0.78 -6.09
C GLN A 39 7.38 -1.07 -7.52
N PRO A 40 8.06 -0.58 -8.56
CA PRO A 40 7.63 -0.72 -9.96
C PRO A 40 7.41 -2.17 -10.41
N SER A 41 8.13 -3.13 -9.80
CA SER A 41 7.97 -4.56 -10.09
C SER A 41 6.62 -5.15 -9.68
N ALA A 42 5.81 -4.43 -8.91
CA ALA A 42 4.48 -4.85 -8.49
C ALA A 42 3.41 -4.70 -9.59
N GLU A 43 3.75 -4.15 -10.77
CA GLU A 43 2.79 -3.88 -11.84
C GLU A 43 2.04 -5.12 -12.32
N ASN A 44 2.68 -6.29 -12.31
CA ASN A 44 2.09 -7.56 -12.71
C ASN A 44 1.77 -8.50 -11.54
N SER A 45 1.86 -8.02 -10.31
CA SER A 45 1.61 -8.83 -9.12
C SER A 45 0.13 -9.17 -8.94
N SER A 46 -0.13 -10.33 -8.33
CA SER A 46 -1.50 -10.72 -7.94
C SER A 46 -2.04 -9.82 -6.83
N ILE A 47 -3.36 -9.76 -6.65
CA ILE A 47 -3.97 -8.95 -5.57
C ILE A 47 -3.42 -9.33 -4.18
N ASP A 48 -3.24 -10.63 -3.90
CA ASP A 48 -2.64 -11.12 -2.66
C ASP A 48 -1.21 -10.61 -2.45
N GLU A 49 -0.41 -10.58 -3.52
CA GLU A 49 0.95 -10.04 -3.46
C GLU A 49 0.94 -8.53 -3.26
N LEU A 50 0.04 -7.81 -3.94
CA LEU A 50 -0.13 -6.39 -3.73
C LEU A 50 -0.51 -6.08 -2.27
N ILE A 51 -1.43 -6.83 -1.68
CA ILE A 51 -1.81 -6.65 -0.27
C ILE A 51 -0.62 -6.88 0.65
N LYS A 52 0.17 -7.94 0.43
CA LYS A 52 1.38 -8.22 1.22
C LYS A 52 2.42 -7.10 1.08
N LEU A 53 2.69 -6.65 -0.15
CA LEU A 53 3.63 -5.56 -0.42
C LEU A 53 3.16 -4.25 0.22
N GLY A 54 1.88 -3.92 0.08
CA GLY A 54 1.30 -2.73 0.69
C GLY A 54 1.41 -2.75 2.22
N LEU A 55 1.16 -3.89 2.88
CA LEU A 55 1.33 -4.02 4.33
C LEU A 55 2.79 -3.82 4.76
N VAL A 56 3.75 -4.35 3.99
CA VAL A 56 5.18 -4.13 4.23
C VAL A 56 5.54 -2.65 4.08
N LEU A 57 5.07 -1.99 3.01
CA LEU A 57 5.32 -0.56 2.76
C LEU A 57 4.77 0.31 3.89
N VAL A 58 3.52 0.08 4.30
CA VAL A 58 2.89 0.80 5.42
C VAL A 58 3.63 0.51 6.73
N GLY A 59 4.01 -0.74 7.00
CA GLY A 59 4.80 -1.10 8.17
C GLY A 59 6.14 -0.38 8.23
N LEU A 60 6.89 -0.35 7.11
CA LEU A 60 8.15 0.38 7.01
C LEU A 60 7.96 1.89 7.19
N TYR A 61 6.87 2.46 6.66
CA TYR A 61 6.53 3.87 6.86
C TYR A 61 6.30 4.20 8.34
N PHE A 62 5.51 3.40 9.07
CA PHE A 62 5.30 3.60 10.50
C PHE A 62 6.60 3.46 11.30
N LEU A 63 7.41 2.45 11.00
CA LEU A 63 8.71 2.28 11.65
C LEU A 63 9.62 3.49 11.41
N ALA A 64 9.73 3.96 10.16
CA ALA A 64 10.54 5.12 9.81
C ALA A 64 10.02 6.39 10.50
N LYS A 65 8.70 6.58 10.56
CA LYS A 65 8.07 7.70 11.25
C LYS A 65 8.40 7.69 12.75
N THR A 66 8.23 6.56 13.42
CA THR A 66 8.52 6.42 14.86
C THR A 66 10.01 6.61 15.17
N ILE A 67 10.91 6.16 14.30
CA ILE A 67 12.35 6.38 14.47
C ILE A 67 12.71 7.86 14.24
N SER A 68 12.06 8.54 13.28
CA SER A 68 12.34 9.94 12.95
C SER A 68 11.75 10.95 13.94
N GLU A 69 10.73 10.58 14.71
CA GLU A 69 10.15 11.42 15.78
C GLU A 69 10.95 11.36 17.09
N LYS A 70 12.13 10.71 17.09
CA LYS A 70 13.02 10.53 18.24
C LYS A 70 14.31 11.32 18.09
#